data_AF-A0A6J0EA50-F1
#
_entry.id   AF-A0A6J0EA50-F1
#
_cell.length_a   1.000
_cell.length_b   1.000
_cell.length_c   1.000
_cell.angle_alpha   90.00
_cell.angle_beta   90.00
_cell.angle_gamma   90.00
#
_symmetry.space_group_name_H-M   'P 1'
#
loop_
_entity.id
_entity.type
_entity.pdbx_description
1 polymer ?
#
loop_
_entity_poly.entity_id
_entity_poly.type
_entity_poly.pdbx_seq_one_letter_code
_entity_poly.pdbx_strand_id
1 'polypeptide(L)'
;MHLRLISWFFIILNFMEYIGSQNASRGRRQRRMHPNVSQGCQGGCATCSDYNGCLSCKPRLFFVLERIGMKQIGVCLSSCPSGYYGTRYPDINKCTKCKADCDTCFNKNFCTKCKSGFYLHLGKCLDSCPEGLEANNHTMECVSIVHCEASEWGPWSPCMKKGKTCGFKRGTETRVREILQHPSAKGNLCPPTSETRTCIVQRKKCSKGERGKKGRERKRKKLNKEERKDTSSDSKGLESSRESPEPRENRDRQQPKRKAQEKPQKSVSVSTVH
;
A
#
# COMPACT_ATOMS: atom_id res chain seq x y z
N MET A 1 74.11 -69.33 7.39
CA MET A 1 74.34 -68.23 6.41
C MET A 1 73.02 -67.63 5.86
N HIS A 2 71.92 -67.59 6.64
CA HIS A 2 70.60 -67.12 6.12
C HIS A 2 69.98 -65.94 6.90
N LEU A 3 70.51 -65.58 8.07
CA LEU A 3 70.00 -64.47 8.90
C LEU A 3 70.59 -63.09 8.56
N ARG A 4 71.73 -63.03 7.86
CA ARG A 4 72.37 -61.77 7.43
C ARG A 4 71.73 -61.17 6.18
N LEU A 5 71.13 -62.01 5.33
CA LEU A 5 70.42 -61.58 4.12
C LEU A 5 69.05 -60.95 4.45
N ILE A 6 68.37 -61.44 5.47
CA ILE A 6 67.07 -60.91 5.90
C ILE A 6 67.23 -59.49 6.49
N SER A 7 68.28 -59.25 7.27
CA SER A 7 68.59 -57.92 7.81
C SER A 7 68.92 -56.90 6.70
N TRP A 8 69.66 -57.30 5.66
CA TRP A 8 69.93 -56.44 4.51
C TRP A 8 68.69 -56.20 3.65
N PHE A 9 67.79 -57.18 3.53
CA PHE A 9 66.53 -57.02 2.79
C PHE A 9 65.60 -55.97 3.45
N PHE A 10 65.49 -55.96 4.78
CA PHE A 10 64.71 -54.93 5.50
C PHE A 10 65.35 -53.54 5.42
N ILE A 11 66.67 -53.44 5.35
CA ILE A 11 67.39 -52.17 5.16
C ILE A 11 67.15 -51.63 3.74
N ILE A 12 67.17 -52.48 2.71
CA ILE A 12 66.92 -52.08 1.32
C ILE A 12 65.45 -51.68 1.10
N LEU A 13 64.49 -52.38 1.73
CA LEU A 13 63.07 -52.00 1.66
C LEU A 13 62.80 -50.65 2.32
N ASN A 14 63.41 -50.36 3.48
CA ASN A 14 63.32 -49.03 4.11
C ASN A 14 64.03 -47.94 3.27
N PHE A 15 65.08 -48.28 2.53
CA PHE A 15 65.80 -47.32 1.68
C PHE A 15 65.01 -46.95 0.42
N MET A 16 64.30 -47.91 -0.18
CA MET A 16 63.45 -47.65 -1.35
C MET A 16 62.16 -46.89 -1.00
N GLU A 17 61.63 -47.04 0.22
CA GLU A 17 60.50 -46.25 0.70
C GLU A 17 60.91 -44.79 1.02
N TYR A 18 62.17 -44.58 1.43
CA TYR A 18 62.73 -43.24 1.64
C TYR A 18 63.00 -42.47 0.32
N ILE A 19 63.44 -43.17 -0.74
CA ILE A 19 63.72 -42.54 -2.04
C ILE A 19 62.42 -42.26 -2.83
N GLY A 20 61.33 -42.99 -2.54
CA GLY A 20 60.01 -42.80 -3.15
C GLY A 20 59.29 -41.48 -2.74
N SER A 21 59.69 -40.83 -1.65
CA SER A 21 59.09 -39.55 -1.22
C SER A 21 59.72 -38.31 -1.89
N GLN A 22 60.75 -38.47 -2.73
CA GLN A 22 61.49 -37.34 -3.33
C GLN A 22 61.09 -36.99 -4.76
N ASN A 23 60.16 -37.70 -5.39
CA ASN A 23 59.71 -37.40 -6.75
C ASN A 23 58.19 -37.20 -6.84
N ALA A 24 57.71 -36.09 -6.25
CA ALA A 24 56.43 -35.50 -6.61
C ALA A 24 56.55 -33.97 -6.76
N SER A 25 56.81 -33.57 -8.00
CA SER A 25 56.32 -32.35 -8.65
C SER A 25 56.85 -30.96 -8.25
N ARG A 26 57.48 -30.36 -9.27
CA ARG A 26 57.26 -28.99 -9.79
C ARG A 26 57.97 -27.84 -9.08
N GLY A 27 58.83 -27.19 -9.87
CA GLY A 27 59.57 -26.01 -9.51
C GLY A 27 58.71 -24.83 -9.04
N ARG A 28 59.25 -24.14 -8.04
CA ARG A 28 59.09 -22.69 -7.87
C ARG A 28 60.26 -22.22 -7.03
N ARG A 29 61.00 -21.23 -7.52
CA ARG A 29 62.05 -20.52 -6.79
C ARG A 29 61.55 -20.19 -5.38
N GLN A 30 62.13 -20.82 -4.36
CA GLN A 30 62.00 -20.37 -2.97
C GLN A 30 62.66 -18.99 -2.88
N ARG A 31 61.87 -17.92 -3.05
CA ARG A 31 62.23 -16.63 -2.45
C ARG A 31 62.24 -16.87 -0.96
N ARG A 32 63.41 -16.72 -0.31
CA ARG A 32 63.52 -16.55 1.14
C ARG A 32 62.49 -15.49 1.55
N MET A 33 61.41 -15.89 2.21
CA MET A 33 60.54 -14.93 2.88
C MET A 33 61.20 -14.56 4.19
N HIS A 34 61.58 -13.29 4.29
CA HIS A 34 61.94 -12.61 5.52
C HIS A 34 60.79 -12.75 6.54
N PRO A 35 61.03 -12.90 7.87
CA PRO A 35 59.98 -13.13 8.86
C PRO A 35 59.10 -11.89 9.14
N ASN A 36 59.11 -10.88 8.28
CA ASN A 36 58.36 -9.65 8.47
C ASN A 36 57.83 -9.13 7.13
N VAL A 37 57.06 -9.96 6.43
CA VAL A 37 56.12 -9.45 5.42
C VAL A 37 54.93 -8.97 6.22
N SER A 38 54.88 -7.67 6.52
CA SER A 38 53.72 -7.02 7.12
C SER A 38 52.47 -7.47 6.38
N GLN A 39 51.61 -8.20 7.08
CA GLN A 39 50.32 -8.63 6.57
C GLN A 39 49.55 -7.35 6.26
N GLY A 40 49.56 -6.97 4.97
CA GLY A 40 49.04 -5.68 4.55
C GLY A 40 47.61 -5.49 5.03
N CYS A 41 47.22 -4.24 5.26
CA CYS A 41 45.89 -3.93 5.77
C CYS A 41 44.80 -4.52 4.87
N GLN A 42 43.94 -5.35 5.47
CA GLN A 42 42.82 -5.97 4.78
C GLN A 42 41.68 -4.97 4.56
N GLY A 43 40.77 -5.26 3.64
CA GLY A 43 39.49 -4.54 3.52
C GLY A 43 39.60 -3.07 3.12
N GLY A 44 40.31 -2.75 2.03
CA GLY A 44 40.33 -1.39 1.48
C GLY A 44 41.07 -0.34 2.34
N CYS A 45 41.71 -0.77 3.42
CA CYS A 45 42.48 0.08 4.31
C CYS A 45 43.88 0.38 3.74
N ALA A 46 44.36 1.61 3.89
CA ALA A 46 45.69 2.07 3.47
C ALA A 46 46.73 1.91 4.60
N THR A 47 46.37 2.32 5.81
CA THR A 47 47.19 2.14 7.02
C THR A 47 46.33 1.63 8.17
N CYS A 48 46.83 0.65 8.92
CA CYS A 48 46.09 -0.05 9.96
C CYS A 48 46.97 -0.32 11.18
N SER A 49 46.32 -0.62 12.29
CA SER A 49 46.93 -1.05 13.55
C SER A 49 46.13 -2.21 14.12
N ASP A 50 46.79 -3.07 14.89
CA ASP A 50 46.13 -4.26 15.44
C ASP A 50 45.02 -3.93 16.44
N TYR A 51 45.12 -2.77 17.12
CA TYR A 51 44.17 -2.37 18.17
C TYR A 51 43.05 -1.46 17.69
N ASN A 52 43.37 -0.47 16.83
CA ASN A 52 42.39 0.52 16.38
C ASN A 52 41.80 0.15 15.02
N GLY A 53 42.17 -0.98 14.42
CA GLY A 53 41.76 -1.35 13.07
C GLY A 53 42.38 -0.42 12.02
N CYS A 54 41.57 0.02 11.06
CA CYS A 54 42.03 0.93 10.02
C CYS A 54 42.25 2.35 10.56
N LEU A 55 43.32 3.00 10.13
CA LEU A 55 43.67 4.39 10.45
C LEU A 55 43.43 5.33 9.26
N SER A 56 43.63 4.86 8.03
CA SER A 56 43.33 5.61 6.80
C SER A 56 42.80 4.70 5.71
N CYS A 57 41.77 5.16 4.99
CA CYS A 57 41.16 4.40 3.91
C CYS A 57 41.82 4.68 2.56
N LYS A 58 41.78 3.68 1.67
CA LYS A 58 42.09 3.92 0.26
C LYS A 58 41.12 4.94 -0.35
N PRO A 59 41.51 5.64 -1.42
CA PRO A 59 40.64 6.60 -2.09
C PRO A 59 39.28 6.02 -2.45
N ARG A 60 38.23 6.86 -2.43
CA ARG A 60 36.81 6.54 -2.69
C ARG A 60 36.07 5.77 -1.59
N LEU A 61 36.75 5.19 -0.61
CA LEU A 61 36.11 4.56 0.54
C LEU A 61 35.84 5.58 1.64
N PHE A 62 34.86 5.27 2.49
CA PHE A 62 34.46 6.07 3.65
C PHE A 62 34.96 5.42 4.94
N PHE A 63 35.61 6.22 5.76
CA PHE A 63 36.02 5.87 7.10
C PHE A 63 34.85 5.94 8.07
N VAL A 64 34.65 4.88 8.86
CA VAL A 64 33.67 4.79 9.93
C VAL A 64 34.32 4.21 11.18
N LEU A 65 33.94 4.74 12.35
CA LEU A 65 34.32 4.17 13.65
C LEU A 65 33.21 3.25 14.12
N GLU A 66 33.51 1.96 14.21
CA GLU A 66 32.61 0.93 14.70
C GLU A 66 32.91 0.63 16.17
N ARG A 67 31.86 0.62 17.01
CA ARG A 67 31.99 0.34 18.44
C ARG A 67 31.69 -1.14 18.68
N ILE A 68 32.69 -1.87 19.17
CA ILE A 68 32.56 -3.28 19.57
C ILE A 68 32.83 -3.36 21.08
N GLY A 69 31.76 -3.40 21.86
CA GLY A 69 31.82 -3.30 23.33
C GLY A 69 32.40 -1.95 23.77
N MET A 70 33.57 -1.99 24.42
CA MET A 70 34.31 -0.79 24.85
C MET A 70 35.34 -0.31 23.82
N LYS A 71 35.61 -1.09 22.77
CA LYS A 71 36.59 -0.73 21.73
C LYS A 71 35.94 0.06 20.61
N GLN A 72 36.68 1.00 20.03
CA GLN A 72 36.35 1.64 18.76
C GLN A 72 37.41 1.26 17.73
N ILE A 73 36.97 0.71 16.60
CA ILE A 73 37.86 0.35 15.51
C ILE A 73 37.48 1.13 14.25
N GLY A 74 38.47 1.56 13.48
CA GLY A 74 38.26 2.17 12.17
C GLY A 74 38.04 1.11 11.10
N VAL A 75 37.02 1.32 10.27
CA VAL A 75 36.66 0.45 9.15
C VAL A 75 36.45 1.30 7.91
N CYS A 76 36.78 0.74 6.74
CA CYS A 76 36.59 1.39 5.44
C CYS A 76 35.45 0.73 4.68
N LEU A 77 34.44 1.50 4.32
CA LEU A 77 33.26 1.02 3.60
C LEU A 77 33.10 1.72 2.23
N SER A 78 32.51 1.02 1.27
CA SER A 78 32.16 1.60 -0.03
C SER A 78 30.94 2.53 0.05
N SER A 79 30.09 2.36 1.06
CA SER A 79 28.91 3.17 1.33
C SER A 79 28.66 3.23 2.83
N CYS A 80 28.13 4.36 3.30
CA CYS A 80 27.86 4.55 4.73
C CYS A 80 26.67 3.69 5.20
N PRO A 81 26.71 3.19 6.44
CA PRO A 81 25.62 2.42 7.01
C PRO A 81 24.38 3.28 7.25
N SER A 82 23.23 2.64 7.49
CA SER A 82 21.97 3.32 7.81
C SER A 82 22.12 4.32 8.95
N GLY A 83 21.50 5.49 8.83
CA GLY A 83 21.65 6.60 9.78
C GLY A 83 22.93 7.43 9.61
N TYR A 84 23.74 7.17 8.58
CA TYR A 84 24.92 7.95 8.23
C TYR A 84 24.91 8.36 6.76
N TYR A 85 25.48 9.53 6.47
CA TYR A 85 25.73 10.00 5.11
C TYR A 85 27.23 10.18 4.86
N GLY A 86 27.66 9.98 3.62
CA GLY A 86 29.05 10.16 3.23
C GLY A 86 29.43 11.62 3.11
N THR A 87 30.48 12.05 3.81
CA THR A 87 31.08 13.38 3.67
C THR A 87 32.48 13.23 3.07
N ARG A 88 32.77 13.96 1.99
CA ARG A 88 34.07 13.95 1.32
C ARG A 88 34.87 15.19 1.75
N TYR A 89 35.87 15.00 2.60
CA TYR A 89 36.83 16.05 2.95
C TYR A 89 38.05 15.96 2.01
N PRO A 90 38.87 17.02 1.91
CA PRO A 90 40.09 17.00 1.11
C PRO A 90 41.00 15.81 1.43
N ASP A 91 41.10 15.44 2.71
CA ASP A 91 42.06 14.43 3.18
C ASP A 91 41.44 13.05 3.42
N ILE A 92 40.12 12.98 3.69
CA ILE A 92 39.45 11.72 4.05
C ILE A 92 37.95 11.78 3.72
N ASN A 93 37.38 10.68 3.21
CA ASN A 93 35.93 10.54 3.19
C ASN A 93 35.48 9.84 4.46
N LYS A 94 34.47 10.38 5.13
CA LYS A 94 33.98 9.90 6.43
C LYS A 94 32.47 9.70 6.39
N CYS A 95 31.97 8.72 7.11
CA CYS A 95 30.55 8.60 7.41
C CYS A 95 30.18 9.51 8.58
N THR A 96 29.26 10.43 8.35
CA THR A 96 28.75 11.38 9.36
C THR A 96 27.32 11.00 9.71
N LYS A 97 27.01 10.97 11.01
CA LYS A 97 25.67 10.59 11.50
C LYS A 97 24.61 11.61 11.05
N CYS A 98 23.44 11.13 10.67
CA CYS A 98 22.26 11.96 10.43
C CYS A 98 21.81 12.68 11.72
N LYS A 99 20.95 13.69 11.56
CA LYS A 99 20.33 14.39 12.69
C LYS A 99 19.42 13.45 13.51
N ALA A 100 19.11 13.84 14.74
CA ALA A 100 18.40 12.99 15.70
C ALA A 100 16.96 12.65 15.28
N ASP A 101 16.32 13.50 14.49
CA ASP A 101 14.96 13.42 13.92
C ASP A 101 14.90 12.67 12.58
N CYS A 102 16.05 12.35 11.99
CA CYS A 102 16.17 11.78 10.65
C CYS A 102 16.65 10.32 10.71
N ASP A 103 15.99 9.43 9.96
CA ASP A 103 16.35 8.01 9.83
C ASP A 103 17.40 7.82 8.72
N THR A 104 17.13 8.36 7.52
CA THR A 104 18.09 8.37 6.40
C THR A 104 18.24 9.77 5.84
N CYS A 105 19.47 10.22 5.63
CA CYS A 105 19.78 11.55 5.11
C CYS A 105 20.74 11.48 3.93
N PHE A 106 20.56 12.41 2.98
CA PHE A 106 21.46 12.60 1.86
C PHE A 106 22.68 13.44 2.28
N ASN A 107 22.44 14.48 3.07
CA ASN A 107 23.49 15.32 3.65
C ASN A 107 23.02 15.86 5.01
N LYS A 108 23.81 16.75 5.63
CA LYS A 108 23.49 17.36 6.94
C LYS A 108 22.12 18.04 6.99
N ASN A 109 21.68 18.62 5.87
CA ASN A 109 20.50 19.48 5.79
C ASN A 109 19.30 18.81 5.11
N PHE A 110 19.53 17.71 4.40
CA PHE A 110 18.53 17.04 3.59
C PHE A 110 18.33 15.61 4.07
N CYS A 111 17.23 15.40 4.78
CA CYS A 111 16.70 14.12 5.19
C CYS A 111 15.83 13.54 4.07
N THR A 112 15.97 12.25 3.81
CA THR A 112 15.13 11.51 2.84
C THR A 112 14.03 10.72 3.53
N LYS A 113 14.22 10.36 4.81
CA LYS A 113 13.23 9.64 5.61
C LYS A 113 13.33 10.04 7.07
N CYS A 114 12.23 10.51 7.62
CA CYS A 114 12.16 10.91 9.02
C CYS A 114 11.96 9.70 9.94
N LYS A 115 12.31 9.89 11.21
CA LYS A 115 11.98 8.91 12.24
C LYS A 115 10.47 8.93 12.52
N SER A 116 9.97 7.83 13.10
CA SER A 116 8.58 7.73 13.54
C SER A 116 8.20 8.89 14.45
N GLY A 117 7.06 9.54 14.17
CA GLY A 117 6.58 10.71 14.90
C GLY A 117 6.93 12.05 14.27
N PHE A 118 7.79 12.08 13.25
CA PHE A 118 8.14 13.28 12.49
C PHE A 118 7.63 13.19 11.05
N TYR A 119 7.24 14.33 10.50
CA TYR A 119 6.80 14.49 9.13
C TYR A 119 7.88 15.12 8.26
N LEU A 120 8.13 14.53 7.10
CA LEU A 120 9.10 15.05 6.14
C LEU A 120 8.50 16.24 5.37
N HIS A 121 9.24 17.35 5.37
CA HIS A 121 8.92 18.53 4.59
C HIS A 121 10.19 19.20 4.06
N LEU A 122 10.34 19.28 2.73
CA LEU A 122 11.49 19.90 2.05
C LEU A 122 12.86 19.43 2.57
N GLY A 123 12.99 18.13 2.85
CA GLY A 123 14.22 17.54 3.38
C GLY A 123 14.46 17.77 4.88
N LYS A 124 13.48 18.27 5.63
CA LYS A 124 13.55 18.43 7.09
C LYS A 124 12.47 17.58 7.75
N CYS A 125 12.74 17.14 8.98
CA CYS A 125 11.78 16.42 9.79
C CYS A 125 11.18 17.37 10.82
N LEU A 126 9.85 17.41 10.90
CA LEU A 126 9.10 18.31 11.76
C LEU A 126 8.10 17.51 12.60
N ASP A 127 7.89 17.88 13.86
CA ASP A 127 6.86 17.25 14.70
C ASP A 127 5.43 17.56 14.20
N SER A 128 5.25 18.74 13.60
CA SER A 128 3.98 19.20 13.03
C SER A 128 4.20 19.91 11.70
N CYS A 129 3.30 19.69 10.74
CA CYS A 129 3.37 20.35 9.45
C CYS A 129 3.09 21.87 9.56
N PRO A 130 3.78 22.70 8.75
CA PRO A 130 3.58 24.14 8.74
C PRO A 130 2.20 24.52 8.17
N GLU A 131 1.84 25.80 8.29
CA GLU A 131 0.57 26.32 7.78
C GLU A 131 0.38 26.06 6.27
N GLY A 132 -0.86 25.75 5.88
CA GLY A 132 -1.20 25.40 4.49
C GLY A 132 -0.93 23.95 4.10
N LEU A 133 -0.29 23.15 4.98
CA LEU A 133 -0.05 21.73 4.77
C LEU A 133 -0.79 20.88 5.81
N GLU A 134 -1.02 19.62 5.46
CA GLU A 134 -1.54 18.61 6.39
C GLU A 134 -0.60 17.41 6.49
N ALA A 135 -0.71 16.73 7.63
CA ALA A 135 0.04 15.54 7.93
C ALA A 135 -0.60 14.33 7.23
N ASN A 136 0.17 13.66 6.37
CA ASN A 136 -0.21 12.37 5.83
C ASN A 136 0.40 11.26 6.70
N ASN A 137 -0.43 10.60 7.50
CA ASN A 137 0.00 9.54 8.42
C ASN A 137 0.45 8.25 7.69
N HIS A 138 0.09 8.07 6.42
CA HIS A 138 0.50 6.89 5.65
C HIS A 138 1.93 7.02 5.13
N THR A 139 2.32 8.22 4.69
CA THR A 139 3.67 8.47 4.16
C THR A 139 4.60 9.16 5.16
N MET A 140 4.06 9.67 6.28
CA MET A 140 4.79 10.52 7.24
C MET A 140 5.40 11.76 6.56
N GLU A 141 4.61 12.41 5.71
CA GLU A 141 5.00 13.60 4.95
C GLU A 141 4.00 14.74 5.13
N CYS A 142 4.49 15.97 4.97
CA CYS A 142 3.63 17.14 4.88
C CYS A 142 3.18 17.36 3.43
N VAL A 143 1.87 17.20 3.20
CA VAL A 143 1.26 17.34 1.88
C VAL A 143 0.39 18.59 1.82
N SER A 144 0.20 19.14 0.62
CA SER A 144 -0.66 20.31 0.43
C SER A 144 -2.12 19.98 0.72
N ILE A 145 -2.82 20.89 1.39
CA ILE A 145 -4.26 20.78 1.57
C ILE A 145 -4.92 20.87 0.20
N VAL A 146 -5.70 19.85 -0.13
CA VAL A 146 -6.45 19.80 -1.38
C VAL A 146 -7.89 20.13 -1.07
N HIS A 147 -8.41 21.18 -1.69
CA HIS A 147 -9.82 21.53 -1.60
C HIS A 147 -10.63 20.81 -2.67
N CYS A 148 -11.93 20.64 -2.43
CA CYS A 148 -12.79 20.02 -3.42
C CYS A 148 -13.02 20.96 -4.60
N GLU A 149 -12.79 20.47 -5.81
CA GLU A 149 -13.08 21.19 -7.06
C GLU A 149 -14.16 20.43 -7.84
N ALA A 150 -15.22 21.15 -8.20
CA ALA A 150 -16.31 20.62 -9.01
C ALA A 150 -16.22 21.17 -10.43
N SER A 151 -16.64 20.36 -11.40
CA SER A 151 -16.69 20.75 -12.81
C SER A 151 -17.65 21.93 -13.03
N GLU A 152 -17.58 22.48 -14.24
CA GLU A 152 -18.66 23.31 -14.74
C GLU A 152 -19.98 22.53 -14.74
N TRP A 153 -21.07 23.27 -14.60
CA TRP A 153 -22.40 22.69 -14.64
C TRP A 153 -22.72 22.14 -16.02
N GLY A 154 -23.25 20.92 -16.07
CA GLY A 154 -23.89 20.40 -17.27
C GLY A 154 -25.11 21.23 -17.67
N PRO A 155 -25.62 21.05 -18.90
CA PRO A 155 -26.84 21.70 -19.35
C PRO A 155 -28.04 21.28 -18.49
N TRP A 156 -29.02 22.17 -18.37
CA TRP A 156 -30.28 21.85 -17.72
C TRP A 156 -31.00 20.73 -18.47
N SER A 157 -31.51 19.75 -17.72
CA SER A 157 -32.40 18.73 -18.28
C SER A 157 -33.65 19.39 -18.87
N PRO A 158 -34.38 18.71 -19.78
CA PRO A 158 -35.72 19.15 -20.14
C PRO A 158 -36.61 19.34 -18.91
N CYS A 159 -37.49 20.33 -18.94
CA CYS A 159 -38.49 20.51 -17.90
C CYS A 159 -39.37 19.25 -17.81
N MET A 160 -39.48 18.67 -16.62
CA MET A 160 -40.21 17.41 -16.40
C MET A 160 -41.19 17.51 -15.22
N LYS A 161 -42.29 16.77 -15.29
CA LYS A 161 -43.21 16.55 -14.16
C LYS A 161 -43.60 15.08 -14.10
N LYS A 162 -43.36 14.42 -12.96
CA LYS A 162 -43.63 12.97 -12.76
C LYS A 162 -43.03 12.11 -13.89
N GLY A 163 -41.78 12.39 -14.29
CA GLY A 163 -41.06 11.63 -15.33
C GLY A 163 -41.50 11.90 -16.78
N LYS A 164 -42.40 12.86 -17.03
CA LYS A 164 -42.89 13.22 -18.37
C LYS A 164 -42.46 14.64 -18.74
N THR A 165 -42.31 14.90 -20.04
CA THR A 165 -41.95 16.22 -20.63
C THR A 165 -43.16 16.95 -21.25
N CYS A 166 -44.36 16.39 -21.16
CA CYS A 166 -45.60 16.92 -21.74
C CYS A 166 -46.76 16.89 -20.74
N GLY A 167 -47.85 17.62 -21.03
CA GLY A 167 -49.09 17.57 -20.25
C GLY A 167 -49.12 18.39 -18.95
N PHE A 168 -48.11 19.23 -18.70
CA PHE A 168 -48.06 20.13 -17.55
C PHE A 168 -47.66 21.56 -17.95
N LYS A 169 -47.94 22.53 -17.05
CA LYS A 169 -47.52 23.94 -17.19
C LYS A 169 -46.32 24.28 -16.29
N ARG A 170 -46.21 23.66 -15.12
CA ARG A 170 -45.10 23.80 -14.16
C ARG A 170 -44.43 22.46 -13.94
N GLY A 171 -43.12 22.40 -14.09
CA GLY A 171 -42.29 21.22 -13.85
C GLY A 171 -41.00 21.59 -13.12
N THR A 172 -40.05 20.66 -13.12
CA THR A 172 -38.71 20.83 -12.58
C THR A 172 -37.69 20.39 -13.61
N GLU A 173 -36.57 21.10 -13.68
CA GLU A 173 -35.39 20.71 -14.43
C GLU A 173 -34.22 20.59 -13.48
N THR A 174 -33.34 19.64 -13.77
CA THR A 174 -32.17 19.32 -12.95
C THR A 174 -30.93 19.41 -13.81
N ARG A 175 -29.87 19.99 -13.27
CA ARG A 175 -28.53 19.92 -13.84
C ARG A 175 -27.63 19.19 -12.86
N VAL A 176 -26.61 18.54 -13.42
CA VAL A 176 -25.60 17.81 -12.66
C VAL A 176 -24.21 18.30 -13.02
N ARG A 177 -23.28 18.15 -12.09
CA ARG A 177 -21.86 18.37 -12.28
C ARG A 177 -21.07 17.30 -11.54
N GLU A 178 -19.83 17.12 -11.92
CA GLU A 178 -18.96 16.10 -11.35
C GLU A 178 -17.93 16.73 -10.42
N ILE A 179 -17.38 15.93 -9.50
CA ILE A 179 -16.26 16.35 -8.66
C ILE A 179 -14.96 15.98 -9.38
N LEU A 180 -14.19 16.98 -9.78
CA LEU A 180 -12.91 16.80 -10.47
C LEU A 180 -11.78 16.49 -9.47
N GLN A 181 -11.80 17.18 -8.33
CA GLN A 181 -10.83 17.00 -7.27
C GLN A 181 -11.55 16.74 -5.95
N HIS A 182 -11.24 15.61 -5.33
CA HIS A 182 -11.75 15.29 -4.01
C HIS A 182 -10.92 16.00 -2.94
N PRO A 183 -11.55 16.47 -1.86
CA PRO A 183 -10.86 17.17 -0.81
C PRO A 183 -10.03 16.20 0.01
N SER A 184 -8.94 16.72 0.55
CA SER A 184 -8.18 16.02 1.57
C SER A 184 -8.85 16.13 2.95
N ALA A 185 -8.23 15.56 3.98
CA ALA A 185 -8.81 15.50 5.33
C ALA A 185 -9.09 16.89 5.92
N LYS A 186 -8.22 17.87 5.65
CA LYS A 186 -8.41 19.28 6.02
C LYS A 186 -9.00 20.14 4.89
N GLY A 187 -9.39 19.53 3.77
CA GLY A 187 -9.98 20.22 2.63
C GLY A 187 -11.39 20.74 2.92
N ASN A 188 -11.88 21.62 2.03
CA ASN A 188 -13.25 22.11 2.11
C ASN A 188 -14.23 21.04 1.61
N LEU A 189 -15.42 20.98 2.20
CA LEU A 189 -16.47 20.07 1.75
C LEU A 189 -16.82 20.32 0.28
N CYS A 190 -17.11 19.23 -0.44
CA CYS A 190 -17.52 19.34 -1.83
C CYS A 190 -18.83 20.10 -1.97
N PRO A 191 -18.91 21.00 -2.96
CA PRO A 191 -20.15 21.70 -3.23
C PRO A 191 -21.16 20.71 -3.87
N PRO A 192 -22.47 21.00 -3.88
CA PRO A 192 -23.49 20.05 -4.33
C PRO A 192 -23.32 19.69 -5.81
N THR A 193 -23.51 18.41 -6.15
CA THR A 193 -23.35 17.87 -7.51
C THR A 193 -24.64 17.90 -8.34
N SER A 194 -25.78 18.17 -7.71
CA SER A 194 -27.07 18.27 -8.39
C SER A 194 -27.80 19.54 -7.97
N GLU A 195 -28.37 20.24 -8.94
CA GLU A 195 -29.21 21.40 -8.70
C GLU A 195 -30.53 21.24 -9.44
N THR A 196 -31.64 21.49 -8.75
CA THR A 196 -32.98 21.41 -9.31
C THR A 196 -33.67 22.75 -9.20
N ARG A 197 -34.30 23.20 -10.28
CA ARG A 197 -35.11 24.42 -10.30
C ARG A 197 -36.48 24.18 -10.91
N THR A 198 -37.43 25.05 -10.58
CA THR A 198 -38.77 25.02 -11.18
C THR A 198 -38.75 25.68 -12.56
N CYS A 199 -39.51 25.11 -13.50
CA CYS A 199 -39.63 25.59 -14.87
C CYS A 199 -41.11 25.69 -15.28
N ILE A 200 -41.40 26.63 -16.18
CA ILE A 200 -42.74 26.86 -16.72
C ILE A 200 -42.69 26.65 -18.23
N VAL A 201 -43.55 25.75 -18.73
CA VAL A 201 -43.61 25.40 -20.16
C VAL A 201 -45.04 25.51 -20.67
N GLN A 202 -45.18 25.69 -21.98
CA GLN A 202 -46.49 25.61 -22.64
C GLN A 202 -47.02 24.18 -22.58
N ARG A 203 -48.29 24.03 -22.19
CA ARG A 203 -48.91 22.72 -21.99
C ARG A 203 -49.17 22.02 -23.33
N LYS A 204 -48.19 21.26 -23.81
CA LYS A 204 -48.33 20.40 -24.99
C LYS A 204 -49.14 19.14 -24.65
N LYS A 205 -50.03 18.71 -25.55
CA LYS A 205 -50.71 17.42 -25.43
C LYS A 205 -49.66 16.31 -25.53
N CYS A 206 -49.67 15.39 -24.57
CA CYS A 206 -48.85 14.19 -24.67
C CYS A 206 -49.37 13.35 -25.84
N SER A 207 -48.51 13.07 -26.82
CA SER A 207 -48.79 11.99 -27.76
C SER A 207 -48.93 10.70 -26.93
N LYS A 208 -50.06 10.02 -27.05
CA LYS A 208 -50.21 8.68 -26.49
C LYS A 208 -49.20 7.80 -27.23
N GLY A 209 -48.02 7.60 -26.65
CA GLY A 209 -47.19 6.46 -27.00
C GLY A 209 -48.06 5.20 -26.92
N GLU A 210 -47.83 4.26 -27.84
CA GLU A 210 -48.65 3.09 -28.17
C GLU A 210 -48.90 2.07 -27.03
N ARG A 211 -49.00 2.50 -25.78
CA ARG A 211 -49.51 1.71 -24.66
C ARG A 211 -51.04 1.68 -24.72
N GLY A 212 -51.57 0.92 -25.69
CA GLY A 212 -53.02 0.79 -25.82
C GLY A 212 -53.55 -0.36 -26.69
N LYS A 213 -52.72 -1.02 -27.51
CA LYS A 213 -53.21 -2.14 -28.35
C LYS A 213 -53.19 -3.50 -27.63
N LYS A 214 -52.19 -3.83 -26.81
CA LYS A 214 -52.11 -5.15 -26.15
C LYS A 214 -53.11 -5.37 -24.99
N GLY A 215 -53.59 -4.32 -24.33
CA GLY A 215 -54.57 -4.42 -23.23
C GLY A 215 -56.01 -4.58 -23.72
N ARG A 216 -56.37 -3.89 -24.81
CA ARG A 216 -57.70 -4.00 -25.43
C ARG A 216 -57.90 -5.33 -26.15
N GLU A 217 -56.86 -5.91 -26.74
CA GLU A 217 -56.96 -7.22 -27.39
C GLU A 217 -57.19 -8.35 -26.37
N ARG A 218 -56.56 -8.30 -25.17
CA ARG A 218 -56.86 -9.25 -24.09
C ARG A 218 -58.29 -9.10 -23.55
N LYS A 219 -58.83 -7.88 -23.46
CA LYS A 219 -60.23 -7.66 -23.02
C LYS A 219 -61.25 -8.08 -24.09
N ARG A 220 -60.95 -7.85 -25.37
CA ARG A 220 -61.80 -8.27 -26.51
C ARG A 220 -61.76 -9.78 -26.74
N LYS A 221 -60.62 -10.44 -26.47
CA LYS A 221 -60.51 -11.92 -26.44
C LYS A 221 -61.19 -12.56 -25.21
N LYS A 222 -61.35 -11.84 -24.10
CA LYS A 222 -62.06 -12.34 -22.90
C LYS A 222 -63.59 -12.28 -23.07
N LEU A 223 -64.11 -11.20 -23.66
CA LEU A 223 -65.53 -11.05 -23.99
C LEU A 223 -65.98 -12.05 -25.09
N ASN A 224 -65.17 -12.28 -26.14
CA ASN A 224 -65.47 -13.27 -27.18
C ASN A 224 -65.32 -14.75 -26.74
N LYS A 225 -64.75 -15.00 -25.55
CA LYS A 225 -64.62 -16.36 -24.99
C LYS A 225 -65.76 -16.71 -24.03
N GLU A 226 -66.45 -15.71 -23.49
CA GLU A 226 -67.66 -15.91 -22.68
C GLU A 226 -68.90 -16.07 -23.57
N GLU A 227 -68.99 -15.36 -24.71
CA GLU A 227 -70.11 -15.48 -25.67
C GLU A 227 -70.14 -16.79 -26.48
N ARG A 228 -69.02 -17.54 -26.53
CA ARG A 228 -68.95 -18.87 -27.17
C ARG A 228 -69.20 -20.04 -26.23
N LYS A 229 -69.45 -19.79 -24.93
CA LYS A 229 -69.59 -20.85 -23.94
C LYS A 229 -71.06 -21.19 -23.59
N ASP A 230 -72.03 -20.47 -24.14
CA ASP A 230 -73.46 -20.71 -23.92
C ASP A 230 -74.17 -21.50 -25.05
N THR A 231 -73.45 -22.01 -26.06
CA THR A 231 -74.04 -22.78 -27.18
C THR A 231 -73.27 -24.05 -27.56
N SER A 232 -72.81 -24.84 -26.58
CA SER A 232 -72.67 -26.30 -26.75
C SER A 232 -72.34 -26.99 -25.43
N SER A 233 -73.36 -27.18 -24.60
CA SER A 233 -73.43 -28.31 -23.69
C SER A 233 -73.94 -29.51 -24.48
N ASP A 234 -73.04 -30.35 -24.99
CA ASP A 234 -73.21 -31.79 -24.80
C ASP A 234 -71.94 -32.61 -25.05
N SER A 235 -71.71 -33.53 -24.11
CA SER A 235 -70.92 -34.77 -24.20
C SER A 235 -69.40 -34.76 -23.93
N LYS A 236 -69.10 -35.13 -22.66
CA LYS A 236 -68.09 -36.08 -22.16
C LYS A 236 -66.62 -35.64 -22.05
N GLY A 237 -66.17 -35.46 -20.80
CA GLY A 237 -64.77 -35.34 -20.41
C GLY A 237 -64.42 -36.25 -19.23
N LEU A 238 -63.31 -36.97 -19.37
CA LEU A 238 -62.45 -37.70 -18.41
C LEU A 238 -61.34 -38.28 -19.32
N GLU A 239 -60.04 -38.31 -19.08
CA GLU A 239 -59.20 -38.15 -17.90
C GLU A 239 -57.71 -38.12 -18.35
N SER A 240 -56.80 -37.63 -17.48
CA SER A 240 -55.40 -38.11 -17.32
C SER A 240 -54.34 -37.69 -18.37
N SER A 241 -53.10 -37.27 -18.07
CA SER A 241 -52.31 -37.28 -16.83
C SER A 241 -51.07 -36.35 -16.92
N ARG A 242 -50.77 -35.69 -15.78
CA ARG A 242 -49.48 -35.53 -15.03
C ARG A 242 -48.19 -35.13 -15.78
N GLU A 243 -47.21 -34.39 -15.23
CA GLU A 243 -46.87 -33.82 -13.91
C GLU A 243 -45.67 -32.87 -14.16
N SER A 244 -45.49 -31.73 -13.48
CA SER A 244 -44.61 -31.53 -12.30
C SER A 244 -44.43 -29.99 -12.07
N PRO A 245 -43.80 -29.48 -10.99
CA PRO A 245 -44.45 -29.11 -9.74
C PRO A 245 -44.21 -27.64 -9.29
N GLU A 246 -45.03 -27.23 -8.32
CA GLU A 246 -44.95 -26.02 -7.47
C GLU A 246 -43.93 -26.22 -6.29
N PRO A 247 -43.73 -25.32 -5.28
CA PRO A 247 -44.55 -24.15 -4.90
C PRO A 247 -43.80 -22.86 -4.44
N ARG A 248 -44.59 -21.79 -4.27
CA ARG A 248 -44.40 -20.68 -3.30
C ARG A 248 -45.08 -21.10 -1.98
N GLU A 249 -44.79 -20.58 -0.79
CA GLU A 249 -45.08 -19.20 -0.38
C GLU A 249 -44.76 -18.94 1.12
N ASN A 250 -44.47 -17.67 1.44
CA ASN A 250 -44.85 -16.87 2.62
C ASN A 250 -44.34 -17.19 4.05
N ARG A 251 -43.73 -16.19 4.71
CA ARG A 251 -44.39 -15.35 5.75
C ARG A 251 -43.56 -14.16 6.27
N ASP A 252 -44.27 -13.03 6.39
CA ASP A 252 -44.28 -11.95 7.41
C ASP A 252 -43.05 -11.15 7.91
N ARG A 253 -43.11 -9.84 7.60
CA ARG A 253 -43.05 -8.63 8.48
C ARG A 253 -42.37 -8.70 9.87
N GLN A 254 -41.35 -7.86 10.13
CA GLN A 254 -41.40 -6.54 10.85
C GLN A 254 -40.00 -6.00 11.25
N GLN A 255 -39.86 -4.67 11.30
CA GLN A 255 -38.68 -3.86 11.69
C GLN A 255 -38.30 -3.97 13.19
N PRO A 256 -37.17 -3.37 13.60
CA PRO A 256 -37.25 -2.45 14.75
C PRO A 256 -36.58 -1.07 14.55
N LYS A 257 -37.21 -0.09 15.22
CA LYS A 257 -36.82 1.31 15.38
C LYS A 257 -35.84 1.50 16.55
N ARG A 258 -35.06 2.57 16.49
CA ARG A 258 -34.30 3.20 17.59
C ARG A 258 -35.20 3.58 18.78
N LYS A 259 -34.67 3.48 20.01
CA LYS A 259 -35.05 4.33 21.15
C LYS A 259 -33.83 4.58 22.07
N ALA A 260 -33.64 5.84 22.40
CA ALA A 260 -32.86 6.32 23.54
C ALA A 260 -33.75 6.37 24.79
N GLN A 261 -33.16 6.24 25.98
CA GLN A 261 -33.75 6.64 27.26
C GLN A 261 -32.63 7.03 28.25
N GLU A 262 -32.57 8.31 28.60
CA GLU A 262 -32.05 8.81 29.89
C GLU A 262 -33.04 8.46 31.01
N LYS A 263 -32.56 8.29 32.26
CA LYS A 263 -32.96 9.10 33.45
C LYS A 263 -32.27 8.65 34.76
N PRO A 264 -32.33 9.42 35.88
CA PRO A 264 -31.15 9.80 36.68
C PRO A 264 -31.17 9.31 38.15
N GLN A 265 -30.10 9.54 38.92
CA GLN A 265 -30.09 10.45 40.10
C GLN A 265 -28.88 10.30 41.05
N LYS A 266 -28.34 11.50 41.35
CA LYS A 266 -27.90 12.07 42.65
C LYS A 266 -26.61 11.61 43.36
N SER A 267 -25.85 12.68 43.62
CA SER A 267 -24.73 12.92 44.53
C SER A 267 -25.02 12.67 46.02
N VAL A 268 -24.00 12.23 46.77
CA VAL A 268 -23.56 12.85 48.04
C VAL A 268 -22.04 12.66 48.19
N SER A 269 -21.36 13.74 48.61
CA SER A 269 -19.96 13.92 48.97
C SER A 269 -19.62 13.42 50.39
N VAL A 270 -18.39 12.94 50.66
CA VAL A 270 -17.59 13.22 51.90
C VAL A 270 -16.09 12.92 51.64
N SER A 271 -15.23 13.79 52.18
CA SER A 271 -13.75 13.84 52.20
C SER A 271 -13.05 12.71 52.98
N THR A 272 -11.73 12.53 52.81
CA THR A 272 -10.65 12.60 53.87
C THR A 272 -9.37 11.83 53.47
N VAL A 273 -8.24 12.56 53.43
CA VAL A 273 -6.83 12.26 53.82
C VAL A 273 -6.24 10.84 53.63
N HIS A 274 -5.16 10.75 52.84
CA HIS A 274 -3.80 10.39 53.32
C HIS A 274 -2.72 10.77 52.30
#